data_AF-A0AAE6JL92-F1
#
_entry.id   AF-A0AAE6JL92-F1
#
_cell.length_a   1.000
_cell.length_b   1.000
_cell.length_c   1.000
_cell.angle_alpha   90.00
_cell.angle_beta   90.00
_cell.angle_gamma   90.00
#
_symmetry.space_group_name_H-M   'P 1'
#
loop_
_entity.id
_entity.type
_entity.pdbx_description
1 polymer ?
#
loop_
_entity_poly.entity_id
_entity_poly.type
_entity_poly.pdbx_seq_one_letter_code
_entity_poly.pdbx_strand_id
1 'polypeptide(L)'
;MVNKISDKTALPDFSSLTGIMKRFHEVPYDQLQRELNEYFEKNLAATSPELSNLQQANLVKFRDQIMKLMNDLFAQADLVQECKSIIDKQ
;
A
#
# COMPACT_ATOMS: atom_id res chain seq x y z
N MET A 1 12.62 -30.74 20.69
CA MET A 1 11.52 -29.76 20.63
C MET A 1 12.02 -28.57 19.85
N VAL A 2 11.61 -28.43 18.60
CA VAL A 2 12.03 -27.30 17.75
C VAL A 2 11.18 -26.10 18.17
N ASN A 3 11.80 -25.14 18.86
CA ASN A 3 11.17 -23.88 19.20
C ASN A 3 10.73 -23.21 17.90
N LYS A 4 9.41 -23.08 17.72
CA LYS A 4 8.80 -22.24 16.70
C LYS A 4 9.34 -20.83 16.90
N ILE A 5 10.23 -20.43 16.01
CA ILE A 5 10.63 -19.04 15.85
C ILE A 5 9.35 -18.33 15.45
N SER A 6 8.79 -17.56 16.39
CA SER A 6 7.71 -16.62 16.12
C SER A 6 8.24 -15.66 15.07
N ASP A 7 7.81 -15.84 13.83
CA ASP A 7 8.35 -15.10 12.71
C ASP A 7 8.12 -13.61 12.97
N LYS A 8 9.21 -12.87 12.83
CA LYS A 8 9.33 -11.44 13.03
C LYS A 8 8.20 -10.75 12.27
N THR A 9 7.74 -9.61 12.77
CA THR A 9 7.00 -8.60 11.98
C THR A 9 7.70 -8.41 10.63
N ALA A 10 7.26 -9.16 9.61
CA ALA A 10 7.84 -9.11 8.29
C ALA A 10 7.54 -7.71 7.76
N LEU A 11 8.59 -7.00 7.34
CA LEU A 11 8.43 -5.71 6.68
C LEU A 11 7.41 -5.88 5.53
N PRO A 12 6.45 -4.98 5.39
CA PRO A 12 5.42 -5.10 4.37
C PRO A 12 6.07 -5.16 2.99
N ASP A 13 5.65 -6.13 2.18
CA ASP A 13 6.10 -6.26 0.81
C ASP A 13 5.27 -5.34 -0.09
N PHE A 14 5.89 -4.25 -0.54
CA PHE A 14 5.31 -3.33 -1.52
C PHE A 14 5.99 -3.41 -2.89
N SER A 15 6.81 -4.43 -3.12
CA SER A 15 7.45 -4.66 -4.42
C SER A 15 6.49 -5.22 -5.47
N SER A 16 5.32 -5.73 -5.05
CA SER A 16 4.32 -6.36 -5.91
C SER A 16 2.89 -5.92 -5.56
N LEU A 17 2.00 -5.94 -6.56
CA LEU A 17 0.57 -5.70 -6.34
C LEU A 17 -0.02 -6.71 -5.34
N THR A 18 0.41 -7.96 -5.39
CA THR A 18 -0.01 -9.00 -4.44
C THR A 18 0.38 -8.65 -3.01
N GLY A 19 1.60 -8.14 -2.79
CA GLY A 19 2.05 -7.70 -1.47
C GLY A 19 1.26 -6.50 -0.95
N ILE A 20 1.00 -5.51 -1.80
CA ILE A 20 0.14 -4.36 -1.49
C ILE A 20 -1.27 -4.81 -1.08
N MET A 21 -1.88 -5.68 -1.89
CA MET A 21 -3.24 -6.21 -1.62
C MET A 21 -3.28 -7.08 -0.37
N LYS A 22 -2.23 -7.87 -0.09
CA LYS A 22 -2.17 -8.63 1.15
C LYS A 22 -2.14 -7.70 2.35
N ARG A 23 -1.26 -6.69 2.33
CA ARG A 23 -1.13 -5.71 3.41
C ARG A 23 -2.43 -4.92 3.62
N PHE A 24 -3.13 -4.59 2.55
CA PHE A 24 -4.45 -3.95 2.59
C PHE A 24 -5.46 -4.71 3.45
N HIS A 25 -5.47 -6.04 3.39
CA HIS A 25 -6.42 -6.84 4.19
C HIS A 25 -6.01 -6.97 5.67
N GLU A 26 -4.79 -6.55 6.02
CA GLU A 26 -4.21 -6.76 7.35
C GLU A 26 -4.23 -5.52 8.25
N VAL A 27 -4.25 -4.30 7.67
CA VAL A 27 -4.10 -3.06 8.44
C VAL A 27 -5.13 -1.99 8.06
N PRO A 28 -5.43 -1.04 8.97
CA PRO A 28 -6.28 0.11 8.66
C PRO A 28 -5.72 0.96 7.52
N TYR A 29 -6.62 1.66 6.82
CA TYR A 29 -6.31 2.49 5.66
C TYR A 29 -5.19 3.51 5.91
N ASP A 30 -5.32 4.33 6.96
CA ASP A 30 -4.34 5.38 7.27
C ASP A 30 -2.94 4.80 7.51
N GLN A 31 -2.87 3.58 8.04
CA GLN A 31 -1.62 2.86 8.24
C GLN A 31 -1.05 2.37 6.90
N LEU A 32 -1.85 1.74 6.04
CA LEU A 32 -1.39 1.31 4.72
C LEU A 32 -0.88 2.51 3.90
N GLN A 33 -1.63 3.61 3.88
CA GLN A 33 -1.29 4.81 3.12
C GLN A 33 0.07 5.37 3.55
N ARG A 34 0.30 5.47 4.87
CA ARG A 34 1.59 5.90 5.43
C ARG A 34 2.71 4.93 5.06
N GLU A 35 2.50 3.62 5.24
CA GLU A 35 3.51 2.60 4.95
C GLU A 35 3.90 2.58 3.46
N LEU A 36 2.93 2.71 2.54
CA LEU A 36 3.18 2.81 1.10
C LEU A 36 3.99 4.05 0.76
N ASN A 37 3.60 5.21 1.31
CA ASN A 37 4.30 6.48 1.08
C ASN A 37 5.76 6.39 1.54
N GLU A 38 6.00 5.91 2.77
CA GLU A 38 7.34 5.74 3.31
C GLU A 38 8.19 4.78 2.46
N TYR A 39 7.59 3.71 1.94
CA TYR A 39 8.27 2.79 1.03
C TYR A 39 8.67 3.48 -0.27
N PHE A 40 7.77 4.22 -0.91
CA PHE A 40 8.10 4.94 -2.13
C PHE A 40 9.16 6.00 -1.89
N GLU A 41 9.07 6.78 -0.80
CA GLU A 41 10.04 7.81 -0.47
C GLU A 41 11.44 7.24 -0.21
N LYS A 42 11.56 6.15 0.55
CA LYS A 42 12.83 5.48 0.80
C LYS A 42 13.46 4.95 -0.48
N ASN A 43 12.68 4.29 -1.33
CA ASN A 43 13.19 3.74 -2.59
C ASN A 43 13.51 4.85 -3.60
N LEU A 44 12.70 5.92 -3.67
CA LEU A 44 13.00 7.12 -4.45
C LEU A 44 14.32 7.75 -4.01
N ALA A 45 14.51 7.99 -2.71
CA ALA A 45 15.73 8.59 -2.17
C ALA A 45 16.96 7.72 -2.44
N ALA A 46 16.83 6.40 -2.34
CA ALA A 46 17.91 5.46 -2.63
C ALA A 46 18.28 5.40 -4.12
N THR A 47 17.31 5.58 -5.02
CA THR A 47 17.52 5.45 -6.49
C THR A 47 17.78 6.80 -7.16
N SER A 48 17.42 7.92 -6.52
CA SER A 48 17.55 9.28 -7.05
C SER A 48 18.96 9.65 -7.57
N PRO A 49 20.08 9.23 -6.96
CA PRO A 49 21.41 9.56 -7.48
C PRO A 49 21.72 8.95 -8.85
N GLU A 50 21.03 7.88 -9.22
CA GLU A 50 21.29 7.11 -10.45
C GLU A 50 20.30 7.43 -11.59
N LEU A 51 19.22 8.16 -11.29
CA LEU A 51 18.15 8.46 -12.23
C LEU A 51 18.32 9.85 -12.85
N SER A 52 18.13 9.92 -14.16
CA SER A 52 17.97 11.20 -14.89
C SER A 52 16.74 11.96 -14.41
N ASN A 53 16.72 13.28 -14.62
CA ASN A 53 15.58 14.14 -14.25
C ASN A 53 14.24 13.65 -14.82
N LEU A 54 14.25 13.10 -16.05
CA LEU A 54 13.05 12.53 -16.68
C LEU A 54 12.57 11.26 -15.96
N GLN A 55 13.50 10.39 -15.54
CA GLN A 55 13.16 9.17 -14.81
C GLN A 55 12.64 9.50 -13.40
N GLN A 56 13.23 10.48 -12.72
CA GLN A 56 12.72 10.94 -11.42
C GLN A 56 11.30 11.50 -11.55
N ALA A 57 11.03 12.34 -12.56
CA ALA A 57 9.69 12.89 -12.81
C ALA A 57 8.66 11.79 -13.10
N ASN A 58 9.03 10.77 -13.90
CA ASN A 58 8.16 9.63 -14.18
C ASN A 58 7.88 8.79 -12.92
N LEU A 59 8.86 8.64 -12.03
CA LEU A 59 8.69 7.86 -10.81
C LEU A 59 7.80 8.57 -9.79
N VAL A 60 7.92 9.90 -9.67
CA VAL A 60 6.98 10.72 -8.87
C VAL A 60 5.56 10.60 -9.44
N LYS A 61 5.39 10.71 -10.76
CA LYS A 61 4.08 10.54 -11.40
C LYS A 61 3.49 9.15 -11.17
N PHE A 62 4.32 8.12 -11.22
CA PHE A 62 3.90 6.74 -10.95
C PHE A 62 3.45 6.54 -9.50
N ARG A 63 4.19 7.08 -8.52
CA ARG A 63 3.79 7.12 -7.11
C ARG A 63 2.41 7.76 -6.97
N ASP A 64 2.21 8.94 -7.55
CA ASP A 64 0.94 9.67 -7.44
C ASP A 64 -0.23 8.89 -8.05
N GLN A 65 0.00 8.20 -9.17
CA GLN A 65 -0.99 7.32 -9.79
C GLN A 65 -1.35 6.12 -8.91
N ILE A 66 -0.37 5.47 -8.27
CA ILE A 66 -0.63 4.39 -7.33
C ILE A 66 -1.42 4.90 -6.12
N MET A 67 -1.02 6.02 -5.53
CA MET A 67 -1.72 6.58 -4.37
C MET A 67 -3.16 6.95 -4.72
N LYS A 68 -3.40 7.50 -5.91
CA LYS A 68 -4.76 7.77 -6.39
C LYS A 68 -5.57 6.49 -6.57
N LEU A 69 -5.00 5.47 -7.22
CA LEU A 69 -5.67 4.18 -7.42
C LEU A 69 -6.04 3.53 -6.07
N MET A 70 -5.14 3.59 -5.09
CA MET A 70 -5.42 3.08 -3.75
C MET A 70 -6.60 3.83 -3.15
N ASN A 71 -6.60 5.17 -3.14
CA ASN A 71 -7.72 5.95 -2.61
C ASN A 71 -9.05 5.60 -3.29
N ASP A 72 -9.06 5.42 -4.62
CA ASP A 72 -10.26 5.04 -5.37
C ASP A 72 -10.76 3.63 -4.98
N LEU A 73 -9.85 2.66 -4.81
CA LEU A 73 -10.19 1.31 -4.34
C LEU A 73 -10.79 1.33 -2.92
N PHE A 74 -10.24 2.16 -2.04
CA PHE A 74 -10.76 2.32 -0.68
C PHE A 74 -12.14 2.94 -0.65
N ALA A 75 -12.35 4.04 -1.38
CA ALA A 75 -13.67 4.66 -1.48
C ALA A 75 -14.74 3.66 -1.96
N GLN A 76 -14.37 2.76 -2.87
CA GLN A 76 -15.27 1.68 -3.31
C GLN A 76 -15.50 0.62 -2.22
N ALA A 77 -14.47 0.23 -1.48
CA ALA A 77 -14.59 -0.74 -0.39
C ALA A 77 -15.50 -0.23 0.74
N ASP A 78 -15.38 1.05 1.12
CA ASP A 78 -16.23 1.69 2.12
C ASP A 78 -17.70 1.70 1.68
N LEU A 79 -17.97 2.08 0.43
CA LEU A 79 -19.32 2.05 -0.14
C LEU A 79 -19.95 0.65 -0.14
N VAL A 80 -19.15 -0.39 -0.43
CA VAL A 80 -19.63 -1.79 -0.38
C VAL A 80 -19.97 -2.19 1.06
N GLN A 81 -19.15 -1.80 2.03
CA GLN A 81 -19.39 -2.09 3.44
C GLN A 81 -20.64 -1.35 3.96
N GLU A 82 -20.83 -0.09 3.59
CA GLU A 82 -22.04 0.68 3.90
C GLU A 82 -23.29 0.02 3.31
N CYS A 83 -23.26 -0.35 2.03
CA CYS A 83 -24.35 -1.07 1.37
C CYS A 83 -24.71 -2.37 2.10
N LYS A 84 -23.71 -3.15 2.47
CA LYS A 84 -23.91 -4.40 3.22
C LYS A 84 -24.58 -4.16 4.57
N SER A 85 -24.16 -3.11 5.29
CA SER A 85 -24.75 -2.75 6.58
C SER A 85 -26.23 -2.33 6.50
N ILE A 86 -26.68 -1.82 5.34
CA ILE A 86 -28.07 -1.46 5.09
C ILE A 86 -28.89 -2.72 4.81
N ILE A 87 -28.37 -3.66 4.02
CA ILE A 87 -29.03 -4.92 3.68
C ILE A 87 -29.21 -5.80 4.93
N ASP A 88 -28.18 -5.93 5.76
CA ASP A 88 -28.22 -6.78 6.97
C ASP A 88 -29.15 -6.23 8.08
N LYS A 89 -29.64 -4.99 7.95
CA LYS A 89 -30.58 -4.35 8.89
C LYS A 89 -32.05 -4.50 8.48
N GLN A 90 -32.33 -5.09 7.31
CA GLN A 90 -33.69 -5.41 6.84
C GLN A 90 -34.06 -6.86 7.15
#